data_AF-A0A377DEQ3-F1
#
_entry.id   AF-A0A377DEQ3-F1
#
_cell.length_a   1.000
_cell.length_b   1.000
_cell.length_c   1.000
_cell.angle_alpha   90.00
_cell.angle_beta   90.00
_cell.angle_gamma   90.00
#
_symmetry.space_group_name_H-M   'P 1'
#
loop_
_entity.id
_entity.type
_entity.pdbx_description
1 polymer ?
#
loop_
_entity_poly.entity_id
_entity_poly.type
_entity_poly.pdbx_seq_one_letter_code
_entity_poly.pdbx_strand_id
1 'polypeptide(L)'
;MYDPTVQFECWFSEAKIADAAQVETSARYLGTGSQWSVSGPHIKPGKDFWFYVRSVNLVGKSAFVEASGRASNDAAAIWNFSGKR
;
A
#
# COMPACT_ATOMS: atom_id res chain seq x y z
N MET A 1 -24.95 7.24 -3.07
CA MET A 1 -25.21 7.48 -1.63
C MET A 1 -23.89 7.25 -0.91
N TYR A 2 -23.34 8.26 -0.23
CA TYR A 2 -22.10 8.16 0.56
C TYR A 2 -22.48 7.93 2.01
N ASP A 3 -21.93 6.89 2.65
CA ASP A 3 -22.11 6.64 4.07
C ASP A 3 -20.94 7.31 4.82
N PRO A 4 -21.19 8.37 5.61
CA PRO A 4 -20.14 9.09 6.33
C PRO A 4 -19.49 8.26 7.45
N THR A 5 -20.01 7.06 7.75
CA THR A 5 -19.41 6.14 8.72
C THR A 5 -18.39 5.19 8.11
N VAL A 6 -18.26 5.16 6.77
CA VAL A 6 -17.24 4.34 6.12
C VAL A 6 -15.85 4.83 6.52
N GLN A 7 -15.10 3.89 7.10
CA GLN A 7 -13.67 4.02 7.35
C GLN A 7 -12.92 3.07 6.43
N PHE A 8 -11.64 3.32 6.22
CA PHE A 8 -10.77 2.40 5.50
C PHE A 8 -9.66 1.92 6.41
N GLU A 9 -9.32 0.64 6.29
CA GLU A 9 -8.20 0.00 6.98
C GLU A 9 -7.15 -0.38 5.93
N CYS A 10 -5.88 -0.21 6.27
CA CYS A 10 -4.76 -0.46 5.36
C CYS A 10 -3.71 -1.41 5.96
N TRP A 11 -3.19 -2.30 5.13
CA TRP A 11 -2.10 -3.22 5.44
C TRP A 11 -1.00 -3.14 4.40
N PHE A 12 0.23 -3.46 4.82
CA PHE A 12 1.43 -3.47 3.99
C PHE A 12 2.15 -4.81 4.06
N SER A 13 2.68 -5.27 2.93
CA SER A 13 3.55 -6.46 2.84
C SER A 13 4.67 -6.27 1.82
N GLU A 14 5.87 -6.79 2.13
CA GLU A 14 6.99 -6.91 1.19
C GLU A 14 6.83 -8.10 0.23
N ALA A 15 5.82 -8.95 0.44
CA ALA A 15 5.53 -10.11 -0.39
C ALA A 15 4.04 -10.18 -0.75
N LYS A 16 3.75 -10.60 -1.98
CA LYS A 16 2.37 -10.79 -2.42
C LYS A 16 1.69 -11.88 -1.58
N ILE A 17 0.49 -11.58 -1.09
CA ILE A 17 -0.38 -12.53 -0.41
C ILE A 17 -1.36 -13.09 -1.45
N ALA A 18 -1.33 -14.43 -1.63
CA ALA A 18 -2.16 -15.09 -2.64
C ALA A 18 -3.64 -15.18 -2.23
N ASP A 19 -3.90 -15.33 -0.93
CA ASP A 19 -5.25 -15.43 -0.36
C ASP A 19 -5.54 -14.20 0.51
N ALA A 20 -6.53 -13.40 0.10
CA ALA A 20 -6.96 -12.21 0.81
C ALA A 20 -7.37 -12.49 2.27
N ALA A 21 -7.80 -13.70 2.60
CA ALA A 21 -8.11 -14.09 3.98
C ALA A 21 -6.87 -14.11 4.90
N GLN A 22 -5.66 -14.19 4.33
CA GLN A 22 -4.39 -14.17 5.07
C GLN A 22 -3.84 -12.76 5.27
N VAL A 23 -4.47 -11.71 4.73
CA VAL A 23 -3.96 -10.33 4.84
C VAL A 23 -3.84 -9.90 6.29
N GLU A 24 -4.83 -10.18 7.13
CA GLU A 24 -4.84 -9.75 8.53
C GLU A 24 -3.78 -10.43 9.39
N THR A 25 -3.28 -11.60 8.97
CA THR A 25 -2.28 -12.38 9.71
C THR A 25 -0.87 -12.22 9.15
N SER A 26 -0.75 -11.99 7.84
CA SER A 26 0.53 -12.00 7.12
C SER A 26 1.04 -10.61 6.76
N ALA A 27 0.17 -9.59 6.74
CA ALA A 27 0.56 -8.21 6.44
C ALA A 27 0.61 -7.35 7.71
N ARG A 28 1.43 -6.30 7.67
CA ARG A 28 1.53 -5.31 8.74
C ARG A 28 0.35 -4.34 8.66
N TYR A 29 -0.43 -4.23 9.73
CA TYR A 29 -1.47 -3.22 9.83
C TYR A 29 -0.87 -1.80 9.92
N LEU A 30 -1.37 -0.88 9.09
CA LEU A 30 -0.96 0.52 9.06
C LEU A 30 -1.95 1.46 9.76
N GLY A 31 -3.18 0.99 10.02
CA GLY A 31 -4.20 1.76 10.73
C GLY A 31 -5.46 2.04 9.90
N THR A 32 -6.33 2.87 10.48
CA THR A 32 -7.57 3.34 9.89
C THR A 32 -7.41 4.80 9.45
N GLY A 33 -7.90 5.17 8.27
CA GLY A 33 -7.79 6.53 7.76
C GLY A 33 -8.09 6.65 6.27
N SER A 34 -7.82 7.82 5.69
CA SER A 34 -7.95 8.05 4.24
C SER A 34 -6.63 7.94 3.48
N GLN A 35 -5.50 7.92 4.18
CA GLN A 35 -4.16 7.92 3.61
C GLN A 35 -3.15 7.29 4.57
N TRP A 36 -2.15 6.63 4.00
CA TRP A 36 -1.04 6.02 4.74
C TRP A 36 0.25 6.15 3.94
N SER A 37 1.38 6.08 4.64
CA SER A 37 2.71 6.11 4.05
C SER A 37 3.60 5.06 4.70
N VAL A 38 4.40 4.38 3.88
CA VAL A 38 5.44 3.45 4.32
C VAL A 38 6.76 3.95 3.75
N SER A 39 7.77 4.06 4.61
CA SER A 39 9.10 4.56 4.24
C SER A 39 10.19 3.75 4.94
N GLY A 40 11.45 4.01 4.57
CA GLY A 40 12.60 3.37 5.16
C GLY A 40 12.87 1.97 4.59
N PRO A 41 13.42 1.04 5.39
CA PRO A 41 14.02 -0.20 4.89
C PRO A 41 13.03 -1.16 4.22
N HIS A 42 11.72 -0.94 4.37
CA HIS A 42 10.67 -1.75 3.76
C HIS A 42 10.43 -1.40 2.28
N ILE A 43 10.86 -0.23 1.84
CA ILE A 43 10.76 0.22 0.45
C ILE A 43 12.13 0.07 -0.19
N LYS A 44 12.41 -1.12 -0.74
CA LYS A 44 13.71 -1.48 -1.30
C LYS A 44 13.74 -1.25 -2.81
N PRO A 45 14.79 -0.66 -3.38
CA PRO A 45 14.94 -0.51 -4.82
C PRO A 45 14.85 -1.86 -5.55
N GLY A 46 14.13 -1.89 -6.66
CA GLY A 46 13.94 -3.08 -7.48
C GLY A 46 13.10 -4.18 -6.81
N LYS A 47 12.50 -3.94 -5.64
CA LYS A 47 11.57 -4.87 -4.99
C LYS A 47 10.15 -4.35 -5.06
N ASP A 48 9.25 -5.26 -5.37
CA ASP A 48 7.82 -5.01 -5.30
C ASP A 48 7.35 -5.04 -3.85
N PHE A 49 6.30 -4.28 -3.56
CA PHE A 49 5.60 -4.27 -2.29
C PHE A 49 4.10 -4.15 -2.55
N TRP A 50 3.29 -4.53 -1.57
CA TRP A 50 1.84 -4.60 -1.69
C TRP A 50 1.15 -3.85 -0.56
N PHE A 51 0.07 -3.17 -0.93
CA PHE A 51 -0.92 -2.61 -0.04
C PHE A 51 -2.24 -3.36 -0.21
N TYR A 52 -2.90 -3.61 0.92
CA TYR A 52 -4.22 -4.19 0.96
C TYR A 52 -5.14 -3.24 1.71
N VAL A 53 -6.25 -2.85 1.07
CA VAL A 53 -7.20 -1.88 1.63
C VAL A 53 -8.59 -2.50 1.64
N ARG A 54 -9.33 -2.28 2.73
CA ARG A 54 -10.76 -2.56 2.78
C ARG A 54 -11.51 -1.41 3.44
N SER A 55 -12.77 -1.27 3.07
CA SER A 55 -13.73 -0.42 3.80
C SER A 55 -14.36 -1.18 4.97
N VAL A 56 -14.68 -0.44 6.03
CA VAL A 56 -15.35 -0.92 7.24
C VAL A 56 -16.44 0.08 7.62
N ASN A 57 -17.62 -0.43 7.96
CA ASN A 57 -18.69 0.34 8.59
C ASN A 57 -19.42 -0.52 9.65
N LEU A 58 -20.54 -0.02 10.17
CA LEU A 58 -21.35 -0.73 11.16
C LEU A 58 -21.97 -2.04 10.63
N VAL A 59 -22.15 -2.17 9.32
CA VAL A 59 -22.75 -3.34 8.68
C VAL A 59 -21.71 -4.44 8.48
N GLY A 60 -20.47 -4.07 8.16
CA GLY A 60 -19.38 -5.03 8.02
C GLY A 60 -18.17 -4.50 7.29
N LYS A 61 -17.41 -5.44 6.74
CA LYS A 61 -16.12 -5.24 6.08
C LYS A 61 -16.25 -5.67 4.63
N SER A 62 -15.69 -4.90 3.70
CA SER A 62 -15.58 -5.34 2.31
C SER A 62 -14.44 -6.35 2.13
N ALA A 63 -14.42 -6.99 0.95
CA ALA A 63 -13.24 -7.73 0.50
C ALA A 63 -12.04 -6.79 0.35
N PHE A 64 -10.84 -7.36 0.42
CA PHE A 64 -9.62 -6.60 0.17
C PHE A 64 -9.46 -6.22 -1.30
N VAL A 65 -9.02 -4.99 -1.52
CA VAL A 65 -8.42 -4.55 -2.79
C VAL A 65 -6.91 -4.53 -2.63
N GLU A 66 -6.20 -4.99 -3.66
CA GLU A 66 -4.74 -5.05 -3.72
C GLU A 66 -4.19 -3.93 -4.61
N ALA A 67 -3.10 -3.29 -4.18
CA ALA A 67 -2.27 -2.42 -5.00
C ALA A 67 -0.79 -2.77 -4.81
N SER A 68 0.00 -2.78 -5.87
CA SER A 68 1.44 -3.03 -5.81
C SER A 68 2.24 -1.81 -6.24
N GLY A 69 3.42 -1.61 -5.66
CA GLY A 69 4.40 -0.62 -6.12
C GLY A 69 5.81 -1.21 -6.17
N ARG A 70 6.69 -0.57 -6.93
CA ARG A 70 8.11 -0.91 -7.02
C ARG A 70 8.94 0.33 -6.90
N ALA A 71 9.86 0.38 -5.95
CA ALA A 71 10.79 1.49 -5.85
C ALA A 71 11.84 1.37 -6.97
N SER A 72 12.01 2.43 -7.77
CA SER A 72 13.06 2.45 -8.79
C SER A 72 14.44 2.48 -8.13
N ASN A 73 15.41 1.81 -8.77
CA ASN A 73 16.83 1.89 -8.43
C ASN A 73 17.58 2.90 -9.32
N ASP A 74 16.87 3.65 -10.16
CA ASP A 74 17.49 4.54 -11.15
C ASP A 74 17.90 5.88 -10.51
N ALA A 75 19.00 5.85 -9.76
CA ALA A 75 19.72 7.07 -9.38
C ALA A 75 20.11 7.92 -10.62
N ALA A 76 20.19 7.30 -11.80
CA ALA A 76 20.46 7.97 -13.08
C ALA A 76 19.31 8.85 -13.60
N ALA A 77 18.04 8.58 -13.23
CA ALA A 77 16.91 9.41 -13.65
C ALA A 77 16.92 10.80 -12.99
N ILE A 78 17.53 10.92 -11.81
CA ILE A 78 17.65 12.19 -11.08
C ILE A 78 18.74 13.10 -11.68
N TRP A 79 19.72 12.55 -12.41
CA TRP A 79 20.78 13.33 -13.05
C TRP A 79 20.39 13.93 -14.41
N ASN A 80 19.45 13.31 -15.13
CA ASN A 80 19.09 13.74 -16.50
C ASN A 80 18.21 15.00 -16.58
N PHE A 81 17.86 15.63 -15.45
CA PHE A 81 17.11 16.89 -15.41
C PHE A 81 17.97 18.16 -15.33
N SER A 82 19.30 18.07 -15.09
CA SER A 82 20.18 19.25 -14.99
C SER A 82 20.94 19.58 -16.30
N GLY A 83 20.70 18.81 -17.37
CA GLY A 83 21.54 18.80 -18.57
C GLY A 83 20.94 19.42 -19.84
N LYS A 84 19.94 20.32 -19.75
CA LYS A 84 19.52 21.14 -20.89
C LYS A 84 19.78 22.62 -20.58
N ARG A 85 20.99 23.06 -20.95
CA ARG A 85 21.26 24.47 -21.28
C ARG A 85 20.74 24.76 -22.68
#